data_AF-A0A957SV41-F1
#
_entry.id   AF-A0A957SV41-F1
#
_cell.length_a   1.000
_cell.length_b   1.000
_cell.length_c   1.000
_cell.angle_alpha   90.00
_cell.angle_beta   90.00
_cell.angle_gamma   90.00
#
_symmetry.space_group_name_H-M   'P 1'
#
loop_
_entity.id
_entity.type
_entity.pdbx_description
1 polymer ?
#
loop_
_entity_poly.entity_id
_entity_poly.type
_entity_poly.pdbx_seq_one_letter_code
_entity_poly.pdbx_strand_id
1 'polypeptide(L)'
;MTEIKHHAYLFDATRCIDCRACMVACSVENNIEMDKTRIWVAGLGVTGTFPDLKRSTMVYHCMHCEHPDCMSACPVGAYTKAEDGPVSYNPDLCIGCRYCMNACPFGVPHFDYDKGIIDGAFIDKCTFCPQRIYNGQEPACVQTCPTDALEYGDRDELIAKAHERIAAHPDKYIQHVYGEHENGGTSYLIISHVPFSELGLPNLPETPINEVSEKVMEMTIPFALGWGTVLSVVAAAAGKYNQNKGADAETQAEESK
;
A
#
# COMPACT_ATOMS: atom_id res chain seq x y z
N MET A 1 5.91 -19.18 21.06
CA MET A 1 5.96 -18.08 20.10
C MET A 1 5.24 -16.93 20.77
N THR A 2 5.93 -15.85 21.09
CA THR A 2 5.29 -14.62 21.59
C THR A 2 4.39 -14.09 20.48
N GLU A 3 3.14 -13.79 20.82
CA GLU A 3 2.16 -13.17 19.93
C GLU A 3 2.70 -11.81 19.48
N ILE A 4 2.86 -11.62 18.17
CA ILE A 4 3.34 -10.36 17.58
C ILE A 4 2.15 -9.40 17.62
N LYS A 5 2.31 -8.27 18.31
CA LYS A 5 1.31 -7.21 18.30
C LYS A 5 1.36 -6.45 16.98
N HIS A 6 0.24 -6.37 16.28
CA HIS A 6 0.17 -5.68 15.00
C HIS A 6 -0.11 -4.20 15.22
N HIS A 7 0.82 -3.34 14.84
CA HIS A 7 0.70 -1.89 15.01
C HIS A 7 -0.34 -1.30 14.07
N ALA A 8 -1.32 -0.59 14.62
CA ALA A 8 -2.33 0.11 13.84
C ALA A 8 -2.66 1.50 14.41
N TYR A 9 -3.29 2.31 13.56
CA TYR A 9 -3.92 3.57 13.90
C TYR A 9 -5.44 3.41 13.88
N LEU A 10 -6.14 4.13 14.75
CA LEU A 10 -7.58 4.37 14.64
C LEU A 10 -7.83 5.87 14.53
N PHE A 11 -8.47 6.30 13.43
CA PHE A 11 -8.92 7.67 13.21
C PHE A 11 -10.43 7.80 13.37
N ASP A 12 -10.86 8.72 14.22
CA ASP A 12 -12.25 9.08 14.43
C ASP A 12 -12.52 10.47 13.85
N ALA A 13 -13.11 10.51 12.65
CA ALA A 13 -13.41 11.75 11.93
C ALA A 13 -14.39 12.65 12.69
N THR A 14 -15.16 12.10 13.64
CA THR A 14 -16.11 12.86 14.46
C THR A 14 -15.43 13.69 15.55
N ARG A 15 -14.17 13.34 15.89
CA ARG A 15 -13.36 13.99 16.93
C ARG A 15 -12.30 14.93 16.36
N CYS A 16 -12.03 14.84 15.06
CA CYS A 16 -11.02 15.66 14.42
C CYS A 16 -11.48 17.11 14.28
N ILE A 17 -10.64 18.04 14.73
CA ILE A 17 -10.90 19.49 14.69
C ILE A 17 -10.02 20.25 13.68
N ASP A 18 -9.27 19.54 12.83
CA ASP A 18 -8.35 20.14 11.83
C ASP A 18 -7.43 21.21 12.44
N CYS A 19 -6.85 20.91 13.61
CA CYS A 19 -5.87 21.79 14.25
C CYS A 19 -4.48 21.70 13.60
N ARG A 20 -4.25 20.68 12.76
CA ARG A 20 -2.99 20.40 12.05
C ARG A 20 -1.76 20.17 12.95
N ALA A 21 -1.97 19.96 14.26
CA ALA A 21 -0.90 19.62 15.18
C ALA A 21 -0.17 18.32 14.77
N CYS A 22 -0.91 17.32 14.28
CA CYS A 22 -0.34 16.09 13.75
C CYS A 22 0.67 16.34 12.62
N MET A 23 0.36 17.24 11.67
CA MET A 23 1.26 17.56 10.56
C MET A 23 2.56 18.16 11.08
N VAL A 24 2.48 19.13 11.98
CA VAL A 24 3.67 19.77 12.58
C VAL A 24 4.50 18.75 13.35
N ALA A 25 3.88 17.92 14.19
CA ALA A 25 4.58 16.91 14.96
C ALA A 25 5.26 15.87 14.05
N CYS A 26 4.60 15.46 12.96
CA CYS A 26 5.19 14.56 11.96
C CYS A 26 6.41 15.19 11.31
N SER A 27 6.33 16.46 10.88
CA SER A 27 7.46 17.15 10.24
C SER A 27 8.63 17.35 11.20
N VAL A 28 8.37 17.74 12.45
CA VAL A 28 9.41 17.90 13.49
C VAL A 28 10.09 16.57 13.78
N GLU A 29 9.31 15.51 14.00
CA GLU A 29 9.83 14.18 14.32
C GLU A 29 10.70 13.60 13.20
N ASN A 30 10.37 13.91 11.94
CA ASN A 30 11.03 13.33 10.77
C ASN A 30 11.98 14.30 10.05
N ASN A 31 12.27 15.47 10.65
CA ASN A 31 13.08 16.53 10.06
C ASN A 31 12.67 16.90 8.61
N ILE A 32 11.37 17.05 8.38
CA ILE A 32 10.83 17.39 7.05
C ILE A 32 10.95 18.91 6.82
N GLU A 33 11.35 19.29 5.60
CA GLU A 33 11.44 20.69 5.17
C GLU A 33 10.08 21.41 5.24
N MET A 34 10.10 22.73 5.42
CA MET A 34 8.91 23.55 5.76
C MET A 34 7.77 23.51 4.72
N ASP A 35 8.09 23.22 3.46
CA ASP A 35 7.16 23.15 2.34
C ASP A 35 6.76 21.70 1.98
N LYS A 36 7.26 20.71 2.71
CA LYS A 36 7.00 19.28 2.52
C LYS A 36 6.25 18.69 3.71
N THR A 37 5.52 17.61 3.46
CA THR A 37 4.86 16.86 4.54
C THR A 37 4.65 15.40 4.17
N ARG A 38 4.70 14.52 5.17
CA ARG A 38 4.36 13.09 5.03
C ARG A 38 2.88 12.79 5.27
N ILE A 39 2.20 13.71 5.94
CA ILE A 39 0.78 13.60 6.28
C ILE A 39 0.10 14.94 6.04
N TRP A 40 -1.17 14.93 5.65
CA TRP A 40 -1.91 16.17 5.46
C TRP A 40 -3.31 16.06 6.02
N VAL A 41 -3.85 17.20 6.42
CA VAL A 41 -5.25 17.30 6.82
C VAL A 41 -6.00 18.01 5.71
N ALA A 42 -7.02 17.35 5.18
CA ALA A 42 -8.00 17.98 4.31
C ALA A 42 -9.40 17.61 4.79
N GLY A 43 -10.39 18.40 4.41
CA GLY A 43 -11.74 18.14 4.84
C GLY A 43 -12.73 18.83 3.92
N LEU A 44 -13.98 18.42 4.07
CA LEU A 44 -15.08 19.15 3.47
C LEU A 44 -15.29 20.45 4.24
N GLY A 45 -15.74 21.47 3.51
CA GLY A 45 -16.31 22.65 4.12
C GLY A 45 -17.59 22.31 4.90
N VAL A 46 -18.34 23.34 5.28
CA VAL A 46 -19.65 23.12 5.88
C VAL A 46 -20.61 22.57 4.82
N THR A 47 -21.19 21.40 5.06
CA THR A 47 -22.20 20.73 4.22
C THR A 47 -23.55 20.66 4.95
N GLY A 48 -24.61 20.29 4.23
CA GLY A 48 -25.96 20.18 4.78
C GLY A 48 -26.80 21.46 4.66
N THR A 49 -27.95 21.47 5.34
CA THR A 49 -28.91 22.58 5.34
C THR A 49 -29.27 22.93 6.77
N PHE A 50 -29.33 24.22 7.10
CA PHE A 50 -29.70 24.69 8.45
C PHE A 50 -31.05 24.07 8.90
N PRO A 51 -31.16 23.56 10.15
CA PRO A 51 -30.16 23.59 11.23
C PRO A 51 -29.11 22.46 11.19
N ASP A 52 -29.23 21.51 10.27
CA ASP A 52 -28.42 20.28 10.18
C ASP A 52 -27.15 20.48 9.33
N LEU A 53 -26.28 21.37 9.77
CA LEU A 53 -24.97 21.60 9.15
C LEU A 53 -23.92 20.62 9.70
N LYS A 54 -23.09 20.08 8.81
CA LYS A 54 -22.01 19.15 9.14
C LYS A 54 -20.68 19.66 8.59
N ARG A 55 -19.59 19.23 9.20
CA ARG A 55 -18.23 19.34 8.67
C ARG A 55 -17.53 18.03 8.96
N SER A 56 -16.65 17.60 8.07
CA SER A 56 -15.77 16.48 8.34
C SER A 56 -14.38 16.74 7.79
N THR A 57 -13.39 16.16 8.45
CA THR A 57 -11.98 16.31 8.13
C THR A 57 -11.30 14.96 8.22
N MET A 58 -10.27 14.77 7.43
CA MET A 58 -9.51 13.54 7.30
C MET A 58 -8.03 13.85 7.47
N VAL A 59 -7.37 13.05 8.31
CA VAL A 59 -5.91 13.06 8.40
C VAL A 59 -5.38 11.95 7.50
N TYR A 60 -4.82 12.33 6.36
CA TYR A 60 -4.31 11.38 5.37
C TYR A 60 -2.91 10.92 5.75
N HIS A 61 -2.79 9.62 6.00
CA HIS A 61 -1.54 8.91 6.27
C HIS A 61 -1.31 7.85 5.19
N CYS A 62 -0.15 7.22 5.22
CA CYS A 62 -0.04 5.89 4.63
C CYS A 62 -0.98 4.93 5.35
N MET A 63 -1.73 4.13 4.60
CA MET A 63 -2.62 3.11 5.18
C MET A 63 -1.84 1.91 5.75
N HIS A 64 -0.55 1.77 5.40
CA HIS A 64 0.30 0.64 5.78
C HIS A 64 -0.40 -0.71 5.54
N CYS A 65 -0.91 -0.90 4.32
CA CYS A 65 -1.72 -2.05 3.90
C CYS A 65 -1.11 -3.40 4.33
N GLU A 66 -1.94 -4.40 4.60
CA GLU A 66 -1.47 -5.77 4.82
C GLU A 66 -0.86 -6.38 3.54
N HIS A 67 -1.40 -5.96 2.39
CA HIS A 67 -0.89 -6.29 1.06
C HIS A 67 -0.50 -4.99 0.32
N PRO A 68 0.74 -4.49 0.47
CA PRO A 68 1.09 -3.17 -0.04
C PRO A 68 1.32 -3.16 -1.56
N ASP A 69 0.44 -2.51 -2.31
CA ASP A 69 0.59 -2.34 -3.77
C ASP A 69 1.88 -1.61 -4.16
N CYS A 70 2.33 -0.67 -3.32
CA CYS A 70 3.57 0.06 -3.53
C CYS A 70 4.81 -0.84 -3.43
N MET A 71 4.75 -1.89 -2.61
CA MET A 71 5.80 -2.90 -2.50
C MET A 71 5.75 -3.85 -3.69
N SER A 72 4.55 -4.35 -4.01
CA SER A 72 4.32 -5.23 -5.17
C SER A 72 4.82 -4.60 -6.49
N ALA A 73 4.55 -3.32 -6.70
CA ALA A 73 4.92 -2.61 -7.92
C ALA A 73 6.39 -2.18 -7.98
N CYS A 74 7.18 -2.37 -6.93
CA CYS A 74 8.56 -1.87 -6.85
C CYS A 74 9.55 -2.87 -7.47
N PRO A 75 10.18 -2.55 -8.63
CA PRO A 75 11.05 -3.49 -9.34
C PRO A 75 12.40 -3.72 -8.65
N VAL A 76 12.75 -2.88 -7.67
CA VAL A 76 14.07 -2.85 -7.02
C VAL A 76 14.00 -3.19 -5.53
N GLY A 77 12.83 -3.61 -5.03
CA GLY A 77 12.69 -4.01 -3.63
C GLY A 77 12.92 -2.88 -2.61
N ALA A 78 12.68 -1.61 -3.00
CA ALA A 78 12.84 -0.45 -2.11
C ALA A 78 11.80 -0.36 -0.98
N TYR A 79 10.83 -1.28 -0.92
CA TYR A 79 9.81 -1.33 0.13
C TYR A 79 9.87 -2.65 0.89
N THR A 80 9.57 -2.59 2.18
CA THR A 80 9.48 -3.75 3.07
C THR A 80 8.23 -3.65 3.92
N LYS A 81 7.54 -4.77 4.14
CA LYS A 81 6.46 -4.90 5.12
C LYS A 81 7.02 -5.62 6.34
N ALA A 82 6.98 -4.98 7.49
CA ALA A 82 7.37 -5.62 8.74
C ALA A 82 6.26 -6.58 9.22
N GLU A 83 6.63 -7.63 9.94
CA GLU A 83 5.70 -8.67 10.43
C GLU A 83 4.63 -8.08 11.36
N ASP A 84 4.94 -6.98 12.04
CA ASP A 84 4.09 -6.24 12.96
C ASP A 84 3.29 -5.11 12.30
N GLY A 85 3.30 -4.97 10.96
CA GLY A 85 2.41 -4.07 10.22
C GLY A 85 3.07 -2.92 9.43
N PRO A 86 4.07 -2.19 9.93
CA PRO A 86 4.64 -1.05 9.22
C PRO A 86 5.23 -1.38 7.83
N VAL A 87 4.71 -0.73 6.80
CA VAL A 87 5.37 -0.64 5.48
C VAL A 87 6.44 0.46 5.47
N SER A 88 7.69 0.08 5.24
CA SER A 88 8.87 0.97 5.21
C SER A 88 9.43 1.14 3.80
N TYR A 89 10.22 2.19 3.59
CA TYR A 89 10.86 2.54 2.32
C TYR A 89 12.36 2.76 2.53
N ASN A 90 13.18 2.16 1.66
CA ASN A 90 14.63 2.34 1.62
C ASN A 90 15.02 3.21 0.41
N PRO A 91 15.50 4.45 0.63
CA PRO A 91 15.90 5.34 -0.45
C PRO A 91 17.12 4.84 -1.23
N ASP A 92 18.02 4.07 -0.62
CA ASP A 92 19.27 3.63 -1.26
C ASP A 92 19.04 2.67 -2.45
N LEU A 93 17.89 2.00 -2.47
CA LEU A 93 17.49 1.10 -3.56
C LEU A 93 16.66 1.81 -4.63
N CYS A 94 16.19 3.02 -4.37
CA CYS A 94 15.17 3.66 -5.20
C CYS A 94 15.76 4.22 -6.50
N ILE A 95 15.18 3.81 -7.63
CA ILE A 95 15.56 4.29 -8.97
C ILE A 95 14.63 5.39 -9.50
N GLY A 96 13.72 5.93 -8.68
CA GLY A 96 12.85 7.03 -9.06
C GLY A 96 11.82 6.71 -10.16
N CYS A 97 11.47 5.43 -10.38
CA CYS A 97 10.56 5.01 -11.46
C CYS A 97 9.07 5.39 -11.27
N ARG A 98 8.68 5.80 -10.05
CA ARG A 98 7.32 6.27 -9.70
C ARG A 98 6.19 5.23 -9.83
N TYR A 99 6.51 3.95 -10.05
CA TYR A 99 5.48 2.90 -10.13
C TYR A 99 4.66 2.79 -8.85
N CYS A 100 5.29 2.96 -7.70
CA CYS A 100 4.61 3.00 -6.41
C CYS A 100 3.55 4.11 -6.29
N MET A 101 3.72 5.25 -6.97
CA MET A 101 2.73 6.34 -6.96
C MET A 101 1.46 5.94 -7.72
N ASN A 102 1.62 5.28 -8.86
CA ASN A 102 0.51 4.80 -9.67
C ASN A 102 -0.19 3.58 -9.04
N ALA A 103 0.58 2.73 -8.35
CA ALA A 103 0.06 1.51 -7.75
C ALA A 103 -0.72 1.75 -6.45
N CYS A 104 -0.36 2.77 -5.66
CA CYS A 104 -1.02 3.01 -4.39
C CYS A 104 -2.46 3.52 -4.61
N PRO A 105 -3.50 2.77 -4.20
CA PRO A 105 -4.89 3.21 -4.40
C PRO A 105 -5.26 4.44 -3.57
N PHE A 106 -4.47 4.74 -2.54
CA PHE A 106 -4.64 5.88 -1.64
C PHE A 106 -3.81 7.11 -2.04
N GLY A 107 -3.01 7.05 -3.11
CA GLY A 107 -2.21 8.18 -3.59
C GLY A 107 -1.15 8.68 -2.59
N VAL A 108 -0.59 7.77 -1.78
CA VAL A 108 0.29 8.15 -0.64
C VAL A 108 1.75 8.42 -1.02
N PRO A 109 2.43 7.59 -1.84
CA PRO A 109 3.82 7.87 -2.20
C PRO A 109 3.92 9.17 -3.02
N HIS A 110 4.73 10.12 -2.57
CA HIS A 110 4.96 11.38 -3.27
C HIS A 110 6.40 11.46 -3.76
N PHE A 111 6.59 11.99 -4.98
CA PHE A 111 7.91 12.20 -5.54
C PHE A 111 8.47 13.56 -5.12
N ASP A 112 9.68 13.59 -4.57
CA ASP A 112 10.43 14.80 -4.29
C ASP A 112 11.16 15.25 -5.56
N TYR A 113 10.61 16.27 -6.22
CA TYR A 113 11.14 16.80 -7.49
C TYR A 113 12.37 17.68 -7.31
N ASP A 114 12.64 18.14 -6.09
CA ASP A 114 13.77 19.03 -5.81
C ASP A 114 15.08 18.24 -5.66
N LYS A 115 14.98 16.93 -5.39
CA LYS A 115 16.14 16.04 -5.30
C LYS A 115 16.64 15.66 -6.68
N GLY A 116 17.95 15.80 -6.87
CA GLY A 116 18.60 15.43 -8.12
C GLY A 116 18.52 13.93 -8.38
N ILE A 117 18.66 13.53 -9.65
CA ILE A 117 18.70 12.12 -10.08
C ILE A 117 19.83 11.31 -9.39
N ILE A 118 20.77 11.99 -8.73
CA ILE A 118 21.94 11.38 -8.09
C ILE A 118 21.72 11.11 -6.59
N ASP A 119 20.73 11.76 -5.95
CA ASP A 119 20.62 11.79 -4.48
C ASP A 119 19.71 10.69 -3.88
N GLY A 120 19.17 9.78 -4.70
CA GLY A 120 18.53 8.51 -4.30
C GLY A 120 17.17 8.59 -3.57
N ALA A 121 16.86 9.68 -2.85
CA ALA A 121 15.65 9.80 -2.03
C ALA A 121 14.46 10.42 -2.80
N PHE A 122 14.02 9.74 -3.86
CA PHE A 122 12.97 10.24 -4.77
C PHE A 122 11.55 10.19 -4.23
N ILE A 123 11.26 9.29 -3.30
CA ILE A 123 9.91 9.07 -2.78
C ILE A 123 9.90 9.35 -1.28
N ASP A 124 8.85 10.01 -0.80
CA ASP A 124 8.60 10.14 0.64
C ASP A 124 7.15 9.77 0.99
N LYS A 125 6.97 9.23 2.20
CA LYS A 125 5.68 8.82 2.77
C LYS A 125 5.78 8.63 4.28
N CYS A 126 4.63 8.50 4.94
CA CYS A 126 4.59 8.06 6.35
C CYS A 126 5.32 6.71 6.54
N THR A 127 6.08 6.62 7.63
CA THR A 127 6.92 5.46 7.99
C THR A 127 6.44 4.70 9.22
N PHE A 128 5.31 5.10 9.83
CA PHE A 128 4.84 4.59 11.13
C PHE A 128 5.71 5.01 12.34
N CYS A 129 6.61 5.99 12.20
CA CYS A 129 7.50 6.44 13.29
C CYS A 129 8.28 5.27 13.96
N PRO A 130 9.07 4.48 13.20
CA PRO A 130 9.80 3.32 13.74
C PRO A 130 10.69 3.69 14.94
N GLN A 131 11.29 4.87 14.91
CA GLN A 131 12.12 5.41 15.99
C GLN A 131 11.35 5.64 17.31
N ARG A 132 10.02 5.62 17.29
CA ARG A 132 9.16 5.77 18.48
C ARG A 132 8.53 4.45 18.89
N ILE A 133 7.86 3.78 17.95
CA ILE A 133 7.09 2.56 18.27
C ILE A 133 7.98 1.43 18.80
N TYR A 134 9.18 1.28 18.23
CA TYR A 134 10.15 0.27 18.70
C TYR A 134 10.86 0.66 20.00
N ASN A 135 10.61 1.86 20.52
CA ASN A 135 11.04 2.33 21.84
C ASN A 135 9.87 2.45 22.83
N GLY A 136 8.71 1.82 22.52
CA GLY A 136 7.54 1.82 23.40
C GLY A 136 6.81 3.17 23.47
N GLN A 137 7.01 4.04 22.49
CA GLN A 137 6.33 5.32 22.38
C GLN A 137 5.29 5.32 21.27
N GLU A 138 4.23 6.09 21.44
CA GLU A 138 3.26 6.31 20.37
C GLU A 138 3.87 7.14 19.22
N PRO A 139 3.37 6.98 17.98
CA PRO A 139 3.73 7.84 16.86
C PRO A 139 3.48 9.33 17.17
N ALA A 140 4.32 10.21 16.63
CA ALA A 140 4.28 11.65 16.96
C ALA A 140 2.93 12.31 16.66
N CYS A 141 2.27 11.92 15.55
CA CYS A 141 0.96 12.43 15.18
C CYS A 141 -0.17 12.01 16.13
N VAL A 142 -0.04 10.84 16.78
CA VAL A 142 -0.98 10.35 17.79
C VAL A 142 -0.75 11.07 19.11
N GLN A 143 0.49 11.10 19.59
CA GLN A 143 0.83 11.72 20.87
C GLN A 143 0.40 13.21 20.94
N THR A 144 0.46 13.93 19.82
CA THR A 144 0.09 15.35 19.79
C THR A 144 -1.41 15.61 19.65
N CYS A 145 -2.24 14.59 19.38
CA CYS A 145 -3.65 14.79 19.04
C CYS A 145 -4.45 15.23 20.28
N PRO A 146 -4.96 16.48 20.34
CA PRO A 146 -5.57 17.01 21.56
C PRO A 146 -6.98 16.46 21.83
N THR A 147 -7.58 15.78 20.86
CA THR A 147 -8.97 15.29 20.93
C THR A 147 -9.07 13.77 20.88
N ASP A 148 -7.94 13.05 20.91
CA ASP A 148 -7.83 11.62 20.63
C ASP A 148 -8.61 11.21 19.37
N ALA A 149 -8.56 12.06 18.34
CA ALA A 149 -9.07 11.70 17.02
C ALA A 149 -8.15 10.69 16.33
N LEU A 150 -6.88 10.63 16.71
CA LEU A 150 -5.91 9.62 16.29
C LEU A 150 -5.50 8.83 17.52
N GLU A 151 -5.56 7.50 17.41
CA GLU A 151 -5.14 6.55 18.43
C GLU A 151 -4.18 5.53 17.83
N TYR A 152 -3.36 4.92 18.67
CA TYR A 152 -2.39 3.89 18.31
C TYR A 152 -2.52 2.69 19.25
N GLY A 153 -2.33 1.50 18.72
CA GLY A 153 -2.43 0.27 19.50
C GLY A 153 -2.27 -0.97 18.64
N ASP A 154 -2.67 -2.11 19.22
CA ASP A 154 -2.81 -3.35 18.47
C ASP A 154 -4.01 -3.27 17.51
N ARG A 155 -3.86 -3.83 16.30
CA ARG A 155 -4.85 -3.75 15.23
C ARG A 155 -6.18 -4.39 15.62
N ASP A 156 -6.16 -5.57 16.21
CA ASP A 156 -7.39 -6.30 16.52
C ASP A 156 -8.11 -5.64 17.70
N GLU A 157 -7.35 -5.14 18.67
CA GLU A 157 -7.88 -4.31 19.77
C GLU A 157 -8.54 -3.03 19.23
N LEU A 158 -7.93 -2.35 18.25
CA LEU A 158 -8.47 -1.14 17.66
C LEU A 158 -9.69 -1.39 16.76
N ILE A 159 -9.75 -2.52 16.06
CA ILE A 159 -10.96 -2.95 15.31
C ILE A 159 -12.12 -3.16 16.30
N ALA A 160 -11.90 -3.93 17.37
CA ALA A 160 -12.91 -4.17 18.38
C ALA A 160 -13.41 -2.85 19.00
N LYS A 161 -12.48 -1.93 19.32
CA LYS A 161 -12.80 -0.60 19.83
C LYS A 161 -13.60 0.24 18.85
N ALA A 162 -13.29 0.18 17.55
CA ALA A 162 -14.01 0.90 16.51
C ALA A 162 -15.46 0.41 16.42
N HIS A 163 -15.68 -0.90 16.37
CA HIS A 163 -17.02 -1.51 16.38
C HIS A 163 -17.81 -1.18 17.64
N GLU A 164 -17.17 -1.19 18.82
CA GLU A 164 -17.80 -0.79 20.09
C GLU A 164 -18.29 0.66 20.02
N ARG A 165 -17.48 1.60 19.52
CA ARG A 165 -17.87 3.01 19.36
C ARG A 165 -19.05 3.20 18.41
N ILE A 166 -19.04 2.48 17.30
CA ILE A 166 -20.12 2.50 16.32
C ILE A 166 -21.41 1.97 16.96
N ALA A 167 -21.35 0.84 17.67
CA ALA A 167 -22.50 0.22 18.32
C ALA A 167 -23.06 1.06 19.47
N ALA A 168 -22.21 1.78 20.21
CA ALA A 168 -22.64 2.67 21.29
C ALA A 168 -23.35 3.94 20.79
N HIS A 169 -23.06 4.38 19.57
CA HIS A 169 -23.62 5.60 18.97
C HIS A 169 -24.01 5.42 17.50
N PRO A 170 -25.00 4.56 17.18
CA PRO A 170 -25.29 4.16 15.81
C PRO A 170 -25.79 5.33 14.93
N ASP A 171 -26.46 6.32 15.52
CA ASP A 171 -26.93 7.52 14.81
C ASP A 171 -25.80 8.50 14.47
N LYS A 172 -24.64 8.36 15.11
CA LYS A 172 -23.47 9.23 14.93
C LYS A 172 -22.54 8.72 13.83
N TYR A 173 -22.41 7.39 13.68
CA TYR A 173 -21.42 6.77 12.80
C TYR A 173 -22.06 6.04 11.63
N ILE A 174 -21.36 6.06 10.50
CA ILE A 174 -21.57 5.06 9.45
C ILE A 174 -21.20 3.68 10.03
N GLN A 175 -22.04 2.68 9.78
CA GLN A 175 -21.89 1.31 10.30
C GLN A 175 -20.82 0.53 9.53
N HIS A 176 -19.59 1.06 9.51
CA HIS A 176 -18.46 0.51 8.76
C HIS A 176 -17.14 1.04 9.34
N VAL A 177 -16.14 0.16 9.49
CA VAL A 177 -14.76 0.51 9.84
C VAL A 177 -13.91 0.41 8.58
N TYR A 178 -13.58 1.55 7.99
CA TYR A 178 -12.80 1.58 6.77
C TYR A 178 -11.33 1.25 7.07
N GLY A 179 -10.71 0.46 6.21
CA GLY A 179 -9.37 -0.09 6.39
C GLY A 179 -9.34 -1.45 7.09
N GLU A 180 -10.48 -1.96 7.59
CA GLU A 180 -10.58 -3.29 8.18
C GLU A 180 -10.41 -4.37 7.12
N HIS A 181 -11.08 -4.20 5.97
CA HIS A 181 -11.09 -5.14 4.86
C HIS A 181 -10.66 -4.53 3.54
N GLU A 182 -10.73 -3.20 3.37
CA GLU A 182 -10.38 -2.51 2.14
C GLU A 182 -8.97 -2.89 1.68
N ASN A 183 -8.86 -3.35 0.43
CA ASN A 183 -7.63 -3.80 -0.20
C ASN A 183 -6.91 -4.94 0.55
N GLY A 184 -7.67 -5.87 1.13
CA GLY A 184 -7.14 -6.95 1.96
C GLY A 184 -6.83 -6.56 3.40
N GLY A 185 -7.23 -5.36 3.81
CA GLY A 185 -7.00 -4.83 5.15
C GLY A 185 -5.77 -3.94 5.24
N THR A 186 -5.81 -3.05 6.23
CA THR A 186 -4.79 -2.03 6.46
C THR A 186 -4.50 -1.85 7.94
N SER A 187 -3.40 -1.16 8.25
CA SER A 187 -3.05 -0.75 9.61
C SER A 187 -3.52 0.67 9.94
N TYR A 188 -4.39 1.28 9.13
CA TYR A 188 -5.02 2.57 9.42
C TYR A 188 -6.54 2.48 9.31
N LEU A 189 -7.19 2.35 10.47
CA LEU A 189 -8.62 2.16 10.60
C LEU A 189 -9.31 3.50 10.75
N ILE A 190 -10.48 3.67 10.12
CA ILE A 190 -11.19 4.95 10.08
C ILE A 190 -12.67 4.73 10.38
N ILE A 191 -13.21 5.52 11.31
CA ILE A 191 -14.64 5.65 11.58
C ILE A 191 -15.10 7.08 11.31
N SER A 192 -16.33 7.24 10.81
CA SER A 192 -16.81 8.52 10.28
C SER A 192 -18.31 8.72 10.48
N HIS A 193 -18.73 9.99 10.62
CA HIS A 193 -20.12 10.46 10.60
C HIS A 193 -20.63 10.88 9.21
N VAL A 194 -19.75 10.86 8.20
CA VAL A 194 -20.06 11.13 6.78
C VAL A 194 -19.57 9.95 5.91
N PRO A 195 -20.13 9.75 4.71
CA PRO A 195 -19.62 8.75 3.76
C PRO A 195 -18.10 8.85 3.55
N PHE A 196 -17.40 7.72 3.43
CA PHE A 196 -15.94 7.72 3.26
C PHE A 196 -15.48 8.38 1.95
N SER A 197 -16.30 8.36 0.91
CA SER A 197 -16.06 9.10 -0.33
C SER A 197 -16.05 10.63 -0.12
N GLU A 198 -16.83 11.13 0.84
CA GLU A 198 -16.81 12.53 1.27
C GLU A 198 -15.50 12.87 2.03
N LEU A 199 -14.85 11.88 2.65
CA LEU A 199 -13.49 12.00 3.17
C LEU A 199 -12.41 11.80 2.09
N GLY A 200 -12.78 11.71 0.80
CA GLY A 200 -11.84 11.48 -0.30
C GLY A 200 -11.20 10.09 -0.28
N LEU A 201 -11.77 9.12 0.44
CA LEU A 201 -11.28 7.74 0.45
C LEU A 201 -11.87 6.97 -0.73
N PRO A 202 -11.06 6.16 -1.43
CA PRO A 202 -11.53 5.36 -2.56
C PRO A 202 -12.46 4.24 -2.08
N ASN A 203 -13.38 3.81 -2.94
CA ASN A 203 -14.11 2.55 -2.73
C ASN A 203 -13.25 1.40 -3.27
N LEU A 204 -12.81 0.49 -2.39
CA LEU A 204 -11.90 -0.60 -2.72
C LEU A 204 -12.54 -1.95 -2.39
N PRO A 205 -12.20 -3.02 -3.14
CA PRO A 205 -12.65 -4.37 -2.82
C PRO A 205 -12.03 -4.86 -1.50
N GLU A 206 -12.62 -5.89 -0.90
CA GLU A 206 -12.05 -6.56 0.27
C GLU A 206 -10.80 -7.39 -0.07
N THR A 207 -10.63 -7.78 -1.33
CA THR A 207 -9.44 -8.51 -1.80
C THR A 207 -8.33 -7.53 -2.20
N PRO A 208 -7.04 -7.88 -1.99
CA PRO A 208 -5.93 -7.06 -2.46
C PRO A 208 -5.95 -6.85 -3.98
N ILE A 209 -5.77 -5.61 -4.43
CA ILE A 209 -5.78 -5.27 -5.86
C ILE A 209 -4.55 -5.84 -6.57
N ASN A 210 -3.40 -5.84 -5.90
CA ASN A 210 -2.15 -6.40 -6.40
C ASN A 210 -2.22 -7.91 -6.66
N GLU A 211 -3.11 -8.66 -5.99
CA GLU A 211 -3.19 -10.12 -6.09
C GLU A 211 -3.41 -10.61 -7.53
N VAL A 212 -4.24 -9.89 -8.30
CA VAL A 212 -4.50 -10.24 -9.71
C VAL A 212 -3.24 -10.04 -10.56
N SER A 213 -2.56 -8.90 -10.40
CA SER A 213 -1.35 -8.59 -11.16
C SER A 213 -0.19 -9.51 -10.79
N GLU A 214 -0.01 -9.83 -9.51
CA GLU A 214 1.00 -10.77 -9.03
C GLU A 214 0.78 -12.16 -9.63
N LYS A 215 -0.44 -12.70 -9.54
CA LYS A 215 -0.77 -14.00 -10.15
C LYS A 215 -0.47 -14.04 -11.64
N VAL A 216 -0.79 -12.97 -12.37
CA VAL A 216 -0.48 -12.88 -13.81
C VAL A 216 1.03 -12.85 -14.05
N MET A 217 1.79 -12.08 -13.26
CA MET A 217 3.25 -12.02 -13.38
C MET A 217 3.92 -13.34 -13.00
N GLU A 218 3.46 -14.02 -11.95
CA GLU A 218 3.96 -15.34 -11.56
C GLU A 218 3.73 -16.40 -12.63
N MET A 219 2.64 -16.31 -13.39
CA MET A 219 2.36 -17.19 -14.52
C MET A 219 3.30 -16.98 -15.73
N THR A 220 4.02 -15.86 -15.81
CA THR A 220 4.92 -15.61 -16.95
C THR A 220 6.10 -16.58 -16.99
N ILE A 221 6.65 -16.97 -15.83
CA ILE A 221 7.76 -17.92 -15.72
C ILE A 221 7.37 -19.31 -16.22
N PRO A 222 6.32 -19.99 -15.71
CA PRO A 222 5.92 -21.29 -16.21
C PRO A 222 5.47 -21.22 -17.67
N PHE A 223 4.87 -20.12 -18.11
CA PHE A 223 4.53 -19.92 -19.52
C PHE A 223 5.78 -19.85 -20.41
N ALA A 224 6.80 -19.09 -20.01
CA ALA A 224 8.07 -18.98 -20.74
C ALA A 224 8.83 -20.31 -20.78
N LEU A 225 8.89 -21.04 -19.66
CA LEU A 225 9.49 -22.38 -19.60
C LEU A 225 8.68 -23.38 -20.45
N GLY A 226 7.35 -23.34 -20.38
CA GLY A 226 6.47 -24.17 -21.18
C GLY A 226 6.68 -23.95 -22.68
N TRP A 227 6.69 -22.70 -23.14
CA TRP A 227 6.97 -22.40 -24.54
C TRP A 227 8.40 -22.72 -24.95
N GLY A 228 9.38 -22.47 -24.09
CA GLY A 228 10.79 -22.82 -24.33
C GLY A 228 10.97 -24.33 -24.53
N THR A 229 10.31 -25.15 -23.71
CA THR A 229 10.35 -26.61 -23.85
C THR A 229 9.65 -27.08 -25.14
N VAL A 230 8.47 -26.55 -25.47
CA VAL A 230 7.77 -26.87 -26.72
C VAL A 230 8.61 -26.52 -27.94
N LEU A 231 9.18 -25.30 -27.99
CA LEU A 231 10.03 -24.88 -29.11
C LEU A 231 11.28 -25.74 -29.24
N SER A 232 11.89 -26.14 -28.11
CA SER A 232 13.06 -27.03 -28.10
C SER A 232 12.73 -28.42 -28.65
N VAL A 233 11.58 -28.99 -28.24
CA VAL A 233 11.09 -30.29 -28.73
C VAL A 233 10.80 -30.23 -30.23
N VAL A 234 10.13 -29.18 -30.70
CA VAL A 234 9.82 -28.99 -32.12
C VAL A 234 11.11 -28.85 -32.93
N ALA A 235 12.08 -28.06 -32.47
CA ALA A 235 13.36 -27.90 -33.14
C ALA A 235 14.15 -29.22 -33.22
N ALA A 236 14.20 -29.99 -32.13
CA ALA A 236 14.86 -31.29 -32.09
C ALA A 236 14.19 -32.31 -33.04
N ALA A 237 12.85 -32.35 -33.06
CA ALA A 237 12.09 -33.21 -33.96
C ALA A 237 12.31 -32.84 -35.44
N ALA A 238 12.28 -31.54 -35.77
CA ALA A 238 12.57 -31.05 -37.11
C ALA A 238 14.01 -31.36 -37.54
N GLY A 239 14.98 -31.19 -36.63
CA GLY A 239 16.38 -31.55 -36.87
C GLY A 239 16.56 -33.04 -37.18
N LYS A 240 15.95 -33.92 -36.36
CA LYS A 240 15.99 -35.37 -36.58
C LYS A 240 15.30 -35.79 -37.87
N TYR A 241 14.17 -35.17 -38.20
CA TYR A 241 13.46 -35.41 -39.46
C TYR A 241 14.33 -35.06 -40.67
N ASN A 242 15.02 -33.90 -40.64
CA ASN A 242 15.90 -33.48 -41.72
C ASN A 242 17.15 -34.38 -41.85
N GLN A 243 17.74 -34.81 -40.74
CA GLN A 243 18.87 -35.76 -40.75
C GLN A 243 18.48 -37.10 -41.38
N ASN A 244 17.34 -37.67 -40.98
CA ASN A 244 16.85 -38.94 -41.55
C ASN A 244 16.58 -38.79 -43.05
N LYS A 245 15.93 -37.70 -43.47
CA LYS A 245 15.67 -37.43 -44.89
C LYS A 245 16.95 -37.27 -45.71
N GLY A 246 18.01 -36.71 -45.13
CA GLY A 246 19.33 -36.63 -45.76
C GLY A 246 19.99 -38.01 -45.91
N ALA A 247 19.95 -38.83 -44.86
CA ALA A 247 20.49 -40.20 -44.88
C ALA A 247 19.77 -41.12 -45.88
N ASP A 248 18.43 -41.01 -45.97
CA ASP A 248 17.63 -41.75 -46.94
C ASP A 248 17.98 -41.34 -48.38
N ALA A 249 18.23 -40.05 -48.62
CA ALA A 249 18.63 -39.54 -49.93
C ALA A 249 20.06 -39.96 -50.33
N GLU A 250 21.00 -40.01 -49.38
CA GLU A 250 22.37 -40.52 -49.62
C GLU A 250 22.38 -42.02 -49.92
N THR A 251 21.59 -42.81 -49.18
CA THR A 251 21.47 -44.26 -49.38
C THR A 251 20.87 -44.59 -50.75
N GLN A 252 19.81 -43.87 -51.16
CA GLN A 252 19.24 -44.00 -52.51
C GLN A 252 20.20 -43.58 -53.62
N ALA A 253 21.10 -42.64 -53.37
CA ALA A 253 22.13 -42.25 -54.32
C ALA A 253 23.24 -43.30 -54.46
N GLU A 254 23.64 -43.97 -53.38
CA GLU A 254 24.61 -45.08 -53.41
C GLU A 254 24.08 -46.34 -54.09
N GLU A 255 22.80 -46.70 -53.89
CA GLU A 255 22.18 -47.86 -54.56
C GLU A 255 21.95 -47.66 -56.07
N SER A 256 22.09 -46.43 -56.58
CA SER A 256 21.88 -46.08 -57.99
C SER A 256 23.16 -46.05 -58.85
N LYS A 257 24.33 -46.36 -58.26
CA LYS A 257 25.63 -46.49 -58.94
C LYS A 257 26.02 -47.95 -59.16
#